data_AF-A0A1E7I6N3-F1
#
_entry.id   AF-A0A1E7I6N3-F1
#
_cell.length_a   1.000
_cell.length_b   1.000
_cell.length_c   1.000
_cell.angle_alpha   90.00
_cell.angle_beta   90.00
_cell.angle_gamma   90.00
#
_symmetry.space_group_name_H-M   'P 1'
#
loop_
_entity.id
_entity.type
_entity.pdbx_description
1 polymer ?
#
loop_
_entity_poly.entity_id
_entity_poly.type
_entity_poly.pdbx_seq_one_letter_code
_entity_poly.pdbx_strand_id
1 'polypeptide(L)'
;MFCKKMPLYFLLIFFGLMTICWASAGEQIEPMIAVAASSQEEGAVISDKAARTAHFLFYDGKGVYLGAEENPLADAARKAGPKVASFLYAKGVTFVVAGEFGTNMEDALSSYGIKYVMRTGGAHEAVQALIEEK
;
A
#
# COMPACT_ATOMS: atom_id res chain seq x y z
N MET A 1 59.54 6.41 26.18
CA MET A 1 58.08 6.26 26.35
C MET A 1 57.50 5.93 24.98
N PHE A 2 56.80 4.81 24.86
CA PHE A 2 56.43 4.11 23.61
C PHE A 2 55.77 5.01 22.55
N CYS A 3 56.47 5.31 21.46
CA CYS A 3 55.85 5.82 20.24
C CYS A 3 55.72 4.66 19.25
N LYS A 4 54.65 3.87 19.42
CA LYS A 4 54.36 2.68 18.63
C LYS A 4 53.99 3.13 17.21
N LYS A 5 54.92 2.92 16.25
CA LYS A 5 54.68 3.07 14.81
C LYS A 5 53.49 2.19 14.43
N MET A 6 52.31 2.78 14.30
CA MET A 6 51.13 2.08 13.82
C MET A 6 51.29 1.89 12.32
N PRO A 7 51.38 0.65 11.80
CA PRO A 7 51.60 0.45 10.37
C PRO A 7 50.37 0.95 9.62
N LEU A 8 50.61 1.81 8.63
CA LEU A 8 49.60 2.44 7.75
C LEU A 8 48.61 1.43 7.14
N TYR A 9 49.00 0.16 7.06
CA TYR A 9 48.18 -0.96 6.63
C TYR A 9 46.98 -1.26 7.55
N PHE A 10 47.09 -0.97 8.86
CA PHE A 10 46.01 -1.17 9.82
C PHE A 10 44.85 -0.18 9.62
N LEU A 11 45.14 1.00 9.03
CA LEU A 11 44.14 1.99 8.67
C LEU A 11 43.42 1.63 7.36
N LEU A 12 44.13 0.99 6.41
CA LEU A 12 43.57 0.54 5.14
C LEU A 12 42.64 -0.68 5.28
N ILE A 13 42.92 -1.60 6.22
CA ILE A 13 42.03 -2.74 6.50
C ILE A 13 40.71 -2.28 7.14
N PHE A 14 40.75 -1.24 7.99
CA PHE A 14 39.54 -0.69 8.62
C PHE A 14 38.65 0.07 7.62
N PHE A 15 39.26 0.70 6.62
CA PHE A 15 38.53 1.42 5.57
C PHE A 15 37.95 0.48 4.50
N GLY A 16 38.61 -0.66 4.21
CA GLY A 16 38.16 -1.65 3.22
C GLY A 16 36.98 -2.52 3.66
N LEU A 17 36.72 -2.66 4.97
CA LEU A 17 35.57 -3.40 5.51
C LEU A 17 34.30 -2.54 5.64
N MET A 18 34.42 -1.20 5.57
CA MET A 18 33.30 -0.26 5.73
C MET A 18 32.49 -0.05 4.43
N THR A 19 33.01 -0.50 3.28
CA THR A 19 32.38 -0.27 1.96
C THR A 19 31.41 -1.36 1.52
N ILE A 20 31.13 -2.39 2.35
CA ILE A 20 30.28 -3.53 1.96
C ILE A 20 28.80 -3.33 2.36
N CYS A 21 28.46 -2.29 3.15
CA CYS A 21 27.10 -2.13 3.67
C CYS A 21 26.32 -0.95 3.07
N TRP A 22 26.57 -0.61 1.80
CA TRP A 22 25.70 0.25 0.98
C TRP A 22 24.95 -0.58 -0.07
N ALA A 23 24.53 -1.79 0.29
CA ALA A 23 23.40 -2.41 -0.37
C ALA A 23 22.21 -2.24 0.57
N SER A 24 21.79 -0.99 0.80
CA SER A 24 20.47 -0.74 1.35
C SER A 24 19.48 -1.35 0.35
N ALA A 25 18.97 -2.52 0.70
CA ALA A 25 17.79 -3.11 0.12
C ALA A 25 16.73 -2.00 0.11
N GLY A 26 16.56 -1.35 -1.04
CA GLY A 26 15.39 -0.54 -1.28
C GLY A 26 14.25 -1.52 -1.28
N GLU A 27 13.58 -1.65 -0.15
CA GLU A 27 12.32 -2.38 -0.02
C GLU A 27 11.41 -1.78 -1.09
N GLN A 28 11.28 -2.49 -2.21
CA GLN A 28 10.31 -2.14 -3.22
C GLN A 28 8.99 -2.35 -2.52
N ILE A 29 8.28 -1.25 -2.19
CA ILE A 29 6.90 -1.36 -1.72
C ILE A 29 6.15 -1.92 -2.93
N GLU A 30 5.97 -3.25 -2.93
CA GLU A 30 5.20 -3.96 -3.94
C GLU A 30 3.82 -3.30 -3.98
N PRO A 31 3.43 -2.73 -5.14
CA PRO A 31 2.25 -1.89 -5.18
C PRO A 31 1.01 -2.74 -4.91
N MET A 32 0.39 -2.56 -3.74
CA MET A 32 -0.86 -3.25 -3.40
C MET A 32 -2.07 -2.36 -3.72
N ILE A 33 -3.05 -2.97 -4.39
CA ILE A 33 -4.31 -2.34 -4.79
C ILE A 33 -5.42 -2.87 -3.89
N ALA A 34 -6.22 -1.98 -3.30
CA ALA A 34 -7.43 -2.35 -2.57
C ALA A 34 -8.67 -1.92 -3.35
N VAL A 35 -9.63 -2.81 -3.50
CA VAL A 35 -10.92 -2.55 -4.15
C VAL A 35 -12.04 -2.66 -3.13
N ALA A 36 -12.84 -1.60 -2.97
CA ALA A 36 -14.05 -1.63 -2.16
C ALA A 36 -15.13 -2.46 -2.87
N ALA A 37 -15.59 -3.55 -2.27
CA ALA A 37 -16.47 -4.53 -2.91
C ALA A 37 -17.68 -4.90 -2.05
N SER A 38 -18.75 -5.33 -2.71
CA SER A 38 -19.98 -5.79 -2.05
C SER A 38 -19.82 -7.16 -1.39
N SER A 39 -18.94 -8.03 -1.89
CA SER A 39 -18.67 -9.37 -1.37
C SER A 39 -17.17 -9.71 -1.36
N GLN A 40 -16.83 -10.89 -0.84
CA GLN A 40 -15.46 -11.41 -0.74
C GLN A 40 -14.97 -12.11 -2.01
N GLU A 41 -15.81 -12.15 -3.05
CA GLU A 41 -15.52 -12.85 -4.29
C GLU A 41 -14.64 -11.97 -5.19
N GLU A 42 -13.71 -12.57 -5.93
CA GLU A 42 -12.82 -11.83 -6.84
C GLU A 42 -13.58 -11.04 -7.93
N GLY A 43 -14.72 -11.58 -8.38
CA GLY A 43 -15.62 -10.95 -9.35
C GLY A 43 -16.69 -10.05 -8.72
N ALA A 44 -16.57 -9.71 -7.43
CA ALA A 44 -17.57 -8.90 -6.75
C ALA A 44 -17.72 -7.52 -7.41
N VAL A 45 -18.92 -6.96 -7.29
CA VAL A 45 -19.20 -5.62 -7.80
C VAL A 45 -18.54 -4.59 -6.88
N ILE A 46 -17.95 -3.55 -7.48
CA ILE A 46 -17.39 -2.43 -6.75
C ILE A 46 -18.50 -1.74 -5.96
N SER A 47 -18.22 -1.49 -4.68
CA SER A 47 -19.15 -0.78 -3.81
C SER A 47 -19.15 0.71 -4.13
N ASP A 48 -20.35 1.30 -4.15
CA ASP A 48 -20.52 2.74 -4.29
C ASP A 48 -19.80 3.53 -3.18
N LYS A 49 -19.60 2.95 -1.99
CA LYS A 49 -19.06 3.68 -0.83
C LYS A 49 -17.72 3.10 -0.39
N ALA A 50 -16.63 3.83 -0.62
CA ALA A 50 -15.29 3.39 -0.22
C ALA A 50 -15.15 3.17 1.31
N ALA A 51 -15.61 4.13 2.12
CA ALA A 51 -15.38 4.12 3.57
C ALA A 51 -16.26 3.10 4.33
N ARG A 52 -17.43 2.77 3.79
CA ARG A 52 -18.43 1.91 4.43
C ARG A 52 -18.74 0.67 3.58
N THR A 53 -17.79 0.29 2.73
CA THR A 53 -17.88 -0.95 1.99
C THR A 53 -17.93 -2.14 2.94
N ALA A 54 -18.52 -3.25 2.49
CA ALA A 54 -18.56 -4.47 3.28
C ALA A 54 -17.19 -5.14 3.31
N HIS A 55 -16.50 -5.19 2.16
CA HIS A 55 -15.25 -5.91 2.00
C HIS A 55 -14.23 -5.10 1.21
N PHE A 56 -12.95 -5.30 1.52
CA PHE A 56 -11.84 -4.91 0.68
C PHE A 56 -11.24 -6.14 0.02
N LEU A 57 -11.18 -6.12 -1.31
CA LEU A 57 -10.43 -7.08 -2.10
C LEU A 57 -9.02 -6.54 -2.34
N PHE A 58 -8.02 -7.37 -2.11
CA PHE A 58 -6.63 -7.00 -2.29
C PHE A 58 -6.05 -7.66 -3.53
N TYR A 59 -5.33 -6.88 -4.32
CA TYR A 59 -4.61 -7.32 -5.50
C TYR A 59 -3.17 -6.82 -5.42
N ASP A 60 -2.25 -7.59 -6.00
CA ASP A 60 -0.88 -7.11 -6.20
C ASP A 60 -0.79 -6.11 -7.36
N GLY A 61 0.42 -5.63 -7.62
CA GLY A 61 0.69 -4.67 -8.69
C GLY A 61 0.48 -5.20 -10.11
N LYS A 62 0.28 -6.51 -10.25
CA LYS A 62 0.07 -7.24 -11.49
C LYS A 62 -1.38 -7.71 -11.64
N GLY A 63 -2.26 -7.36 -10.70
CA GLY A 63 -3.68 -7.71 -10.72
C GLY A 63 -3.97 -9.12 -10.25
N VAL A 64 -3.03 -9.78 -9.56
CA VAL A 64 -3.26 -11.08 -8.94
C VAL A 64 -4.07 -10.89 -7.67
N TYR A 65 -5.18 -11.60 -7.55
CA TYR A 65 -6.01 -11.58 -6.35
C TYR A 65 -5.28 -12.20 -5.15
N LEU A 66 -5.11 -11.41 -4.09
CA LEU A 66 -4.43 -11.80 -2.85
C LEU A 66 -5.40 -12.26 -1.76
N GLY A 67 -6.67 -11.87 -1.87
CA GLY A 67 -7.71 -12.23 -0.90
C GLY A 67 -8.65 -11.08 -0.58
N ALA A 68 -9.65 -11.36 0.26
CA ALA A 68 -10.61 -10.40 0.76
C ALA A 68 -10.52 -10.26 2.27
N GLU A 69 -10.83 -9.08 2.79
CA GLU A 69 -11.05 -8.85 4.21
C GLU A 69 -12.32 -8.03 4.43
N GLU A 70 -13.07 -8.37 5.47
CA GLU A 70 -14.20 -7.58 5.91
C GLU A 70 -13.72 -6.22 6.42
N ASN A 71 -14.49 -5.16 6.14
CA ASN A 71 -14.13 -3.83 6.59
C ASN A 71 -14.47 -3.66 8.08
N PRO A 72 -13.49 -3.61 9.01
CA PRO A 72 -13.76 -3.48 10.45
C PRO A 72 -14.41 -2.14 10.82
N LEU A 73 -14.48 -1.22 9.87
CA LEU A 73 -14.95 0.15 10.04
C LEU A 73 -16.24 0.43 9.24
N ALA A 74 -16.87 -0.60 8.68
CA ALA A 74 -18.13 -0.47 7.93
C ALA A 74 -19.22 0.24 8.77
N ASP A 75 -19.34 -0.16 10.05
CA ASP A 75 -20.31 0.39 11.00
C ASP A 75 -19.76 1.55 11.85
N ALA A 76 -18.61 2.12 11.46
CA ALA A 76 -18.04 3.23 12.21
C ALA A 76 -19.01 4.43 12.23
N ALA A 77 -19.49 4.75 13.45
CA ALA A 77 -20.44 5.83 13.67
C ALA A 77 -19.94 7.19 13.16
N ARG A 78 -18.63 7.46 13.27
CA ARG A 78 -17.98 8.67 12.79
C ARG A 78 -16.58 8.39 12.27
N LYS A 79 -16.14 9.24 11.34
CA LYS A 79 -14.79 9.23 10.74
C LYS A 79 -14.42 7.89 10.09
N ALA A 80 -15.39 7.24 9.41
CA ALA A 80 -15.14 6.00 8.69
C ALA A 80 -14.01 6.18 7.65
N GLY A 81 -14.08 7.24 6.82
CA GLY A 81 -13.09 7.53 5.78
C GLY A 81 -11.64 7.59 6.28
N PRO A 82 -11.31 8.50 7.21
CA PRO A 82 -9.95 8.59 7.76
C PRO A 82 -9.46 7.31 8.45
N LYS A 83 -10.35 6.61 9.18
CA LYS A 83 -9.99 5.34 9.84
C LYS A 83 -9.69 4.25 8.81
N VAL A 84 -10.48 4.15 7.74
CA VAL A 84 -10.26 3.19 6.66
C VAL A 84 -8.97 3.52 5.92
N ALA A 85 -8.70 4.78 5.61
CA ALA A 85 -7.44 5.18 5.00
C ALA A 85 -6.23 4.76 5.85
N SER A 86 -6.30 4.96 7.17
CA SER A 86 -5.25 4.48 8.10
C SER A 86 -5.13 2.96 8.13
N PHE A 87 -6.24 2.22 8.04
CA PHE A 87 -6.23 0.75 7.98
C PHE A 87 -5.57 0.25 6.69
N LEU A 88 -5.92 0.84 5.54
CA LEU A 88 -5.33 0.51 4.24
C LEU A 88 -3.84 0.85 4.21
N TYR A 89 -3.45 2.00 4.76
CA TYR A 89 -2.04 2.39 4.90
C TYR A 89 -1.24 1.38 5.72
N ALA A 90 -1.77 0.95 6.88
CA ALA A 90 -1.11 -0.05 7.72
C ALA A 90 -0.93 -1.41 7.03
N LYS A 91 -1.73 -1.71 6.01
CA LYS A 91 -1.60 -2.90 5.17
C LYS A 91 -0.61 -2.76 4.02
N GLY A 92 -0.07 -1.57 3.77
CA GLY A 92 0.81 -1.32 2.62
C GLY A 92 0.05 -1.09 1.31
N VAL A 93 -1.23 -0.75 1.38
CA VAL A 93 -2.00 -0.36 0.19
C VAL A 93 -1.44 0.94 -0.37
N THR A 94 -1.18 0.95 -1.67
CA THR A 94 -0.67 2.11 -2.42
C THR A 94 -1.72 2.73 -3.34
N PHE A 95 -2.77 1.97 -3.64
CA PHE A 95 -3.82 2.37 -4.57
C PHE A 95 -5.20 1.85 -4.13
N VAL A 96 -6.25 2.67 -4.23
CA VAL A 96 -7.62 2.31 -3.83
C VAL A 96 -8.62 2.53 -4.97
N VAL A 97 -9.49 1.57 -5.19
CA VAL A 97 -10.57 1.61 -6.17
C VAL A 97 -11.91 1.52 -5.46
N ALA A 98 -12.83 2.44 -5.75
CA ALA A 98 -14.20 2.40 -5.23
C ALA A 98 -15.15 3.18 -6.15
N GLY A 99 -16.46 3.12 -5.91
CA GLY A 99 -17.42 3.97 -6.63
C GLY A 99 -17.30 5.44 -6.25
N GLU A 100 -17.37 5.75 -4.96
CA GLU A 100 -17.36 7.11 -4.42
C GLU A 100 -16.46 7.23 -3.18
N PHE A 101 -15.73 8.35 -3.11
CA PHE A 101 -14.96 8.77 -1.96
C PHE A 101 -15.55 10.06 -1.40
N GLY A 102 -15.70 10.12 -0.07
CA GLY A 102 -16.03 11.39 0.59
C GLY A 102 -14.76 12.21 0.85
N THR A 103 -14.86 13.53 0.88
CA THR A 103 -13.74 14.48 1.05
C THR A 103 -12.80 14.11 2.20
N ASN A 104 -13.33 13.74 3.37
CA ASN A 104 -12.50 13.35 4.51
C ASN A 104 -11.63 12.10 4.26
N MET A 105 -12.10 11.18 3.40
CA MET A 105 -11.35 10.00 3.00
C MET A 105 -10.27 10.37 1.97
N GLU A 106 -10.61 11.20 1.00
CA GLU A 106 -9.67 11.70 -0.02
C GLU A 106 -8.49 12.43 0.62
N ASP A 107 -8.76 13.32 1.57
CA ASP A 107 -7.74 14.04 2.34
C ASP A 107 -6.84 13.07 3.11
N ALA A 108 -7.44 12.05 3.73
CA ALA A 108 -6.69 11.06 4.50
C ALA A 108 -5.82 10.16 3.60
N LEU A 109 -6.36 9.65 2.49
CA LEU A 109 -5.60 8.86 1.51
C LEU A 109 -4.43 9.65 0.96
N SER A 110 -4.66 10.93 0.60
CA SER A 110 -3.63 11.85 0.13
C SER A 110 -2.54 12.07 1.18
N SER A 111 -2.91 12.20 2.47
CA SER A 111 -1.95 12.35 3.56
C SER A 111 -1.03 11.13 3.77
N TYR A 112 -1.51 9.94 3.38
CA TYR A 112 -0.74 8.69 3.40
C TYR A 112 -0.01 8.40 2.08
N GLY A 113 -0.14 9.27 1.07
CA GLY A 113 0.41 9.03 -0.27
C GLY A 113 -0.28 7.90 -1.04
N ILE A 114 -1.49 7.53 -0.63
CA ILE A 114 -2.30 6.48 -1.28
C ILE A 114 -3.08 7.12 -2.42
N LYS A 115 -2.88 6.60 -3.64
CA LYS A 115 -3.63 7.03 -4.82
C LYS A 115 -5.02 6.41 -4.80
N TYR A 116 -5.99 7.05 -5.45
CA TYR A 116 -7.34 6.52 -5.55
C TYR A 116 -7.98 6.82 -6.90
N VAL A 117 -8.97 6.00 -7.27
CA VAL A 117 -9.74 6.18 -8.51
C VAL A 117 -11.19 5.76 -8.29
N MET A 118 -12.09 6.48 -8.95
CA MET A 118 -13.50 6.14 -9.00
C MET A 118 -13.78 5.25 -10.22
N ARG A 119 -14.34 4.06 -9.97
CA ARG A 119 -14.75 3.07 -10.97
C ARG A 119 -16.02 2.37 -10.53
N THR A 120 -16.77 1.86 -11.49
CA THR A 120 -17.97 1.04 -11.28
C THR A 120 -17.83 -0.26 -12.08
N GLY A 121 -18.65 -1.26 -11.78
CA GLY A 121 -18.58 -2.57 -12.44
C GLY A 121 -17.89 -3.63 -11.57
N GLY A 122 -17.30 -4.65 -12.21
CA GLY A 122 -16.61 -5.75 -11.51
C GLY A 122 -15.25 -5.33 -10.96
N ALA A 123 -14.90 -5.81 -9.77
CA ALA A 123 -13.62 -5.51 -9.12
C ALA A 123 -12.42 -5.99 -9.95
N HIS A 124 -12.46 -7.24 -10.41
CA HIS A 124 -11.40 -7.82 -11.25
C HIS A 124 -11.21 -7.00 -12.55
N GLU A 125 -12.29 -6.68 -13.26
CA GLU A 125 -12.25 -5.91 -14.51
C GLU A 125 -11.64 -4.52 -14.31
N ALA A 126 -12.02 -3.82 -13.23
CA ALA A 126 -11.47 -2.51 -12.92
C ALA A 126 -9.97 -2.56 -12.61
N VAL A 127 -9.50 -3.61 -11.94
CA VAL A 127 -8.07 -3.80 -11.66
C VAL A 127 -7.29 -4.06 -12.96
N GLN A 128 -7.82 -4.90 -13.86
CA GLN A 128 -7.19 -5.15 -15.15
C GLN A 128 -7.09 -3.85 -15.98
N ALA A 129 -8.18 -3.08 -16.07
CA ALA A 129 -8.17 -1.80 -16.76
C ALA A 129 -7.13 -0.83 -16.17
N LEU A 130 -6.96 -0.81 -14.85
CA LEU A 130 -5.95 0.04 -14.19
C LEU A 130 -4.52 -0.35 -14.49
N ILE A 131 -4.27 -1.63 -14.79
CA ILE A 131 -2.94 -2.14 -15.14
C ILE A 131 -2.66 -1.86 -16.61
N GLU A 132 -3.66 -1.96 -17.48
CA GLU A 132 -3.55 -1.62 -18.91
C GLU A 132 -3.37 -0.11 -19.15
N GLU A 133 -3.90 0.75 -18.28
CA GLU A 133 -3.73 2.21 -18.34
C GLU A 133 -2.33 2.69 -17.90
N LYS A 134 -1.49 1.83 -17.30
CA LYS A 134 -0.13 2.16 -16.82
C LYS A 134 0.93 2.00 -17.90
#